data_AF-A0A395R7N7-F1
#
_entry.id   AF-A0A395R7N7-F1
#
_cell.length_a   1.000
_cell.length_b   1.000
_cell.length_c   1.000
_cell.angle_alpha   90.00
_cell.angle_beta   90.00
_cell.angle_gamma   90.00
#
_symmetry.space_group_name_H-M   'P 1'
#
loop_
_entity.id
_entity.type
_entity.pdbx_description
1 polymer ?
#
loop_
_entity_poly.entity_id
_entity_poly.type
_entity_poly.pdbx_seq_one_letter_code
_entity_poly.pdbx_strand_id
1 'polypeptide(L)'
;MNNELASQLTTFVNMFDTGTLALLLVSLLVLWLINWCIRNLTTRLMTRFPARRFTIMQLGTLLSFTLYIVGGTALVVGVLKPPQEFLLAIGGSAAVAMGFALKDIAASLVSGLILLFDRPFHVGDRVSFDGVYGEIIAITLRTVRLQTLDDNIVTIPNSRFITDVVASGNLGAMDMMVVTDFHLALDADIQQAEDIARQVIVTSRYAYLKKPVTFAIEEVQIAERLAIRLRAKAYVLDVTYEKPFQSDITVRTSALFRERGVLRPGQ
;
A
#
# COMPACT_ATOMS: atom_id res chain seq x y z
N MET A 1 0.49 21.80 -53.20
CA MET A 1 1.20 22.08 -51.93
C MET A 1 1.15 23.56 -51.53
N ASN A 2 1.53 24.53 -52.38
CA ASN A 2 1.49 25.97 -51.99
C ASN A 2 0.07 26.54 -51.75
N ASN A 3 -0.94 26.13 -52.52
CA ASN A 3 -2.31 26.66 -52.35
C ASN A 3 -3.05 26.11 -51.12
N GLU A 4 -2.72 24.88 -50.69
CA GLU A 4 -3.30 24.25 -49.50
C GLU A 4 -2.79 24.92 -48.21
N LEU A 5 -1.48 25.13 -48.11
CA LEU A 5 -0.87 25.87 -47.02
C LEU A 5 -1.35 27.33 -46.96
N ALA A 6 -1.50 27.98 -48.12
CA ALA A 6 -2.05 29.33 -48.19
C ALA A 6 -3.52 29.37 -47.71
N SER A 7 -4.34 28.40 -48.11
CA SER A 7 -5.73 28.32 -47.64
C SER A 7 -5.82 28.08 -46.13
N GLN A 8 -5.02 27.16 -45.58
CA GLN A 8 -4.98 26.90 -44.14
C GLN A 8 -4.50 28.12 -43.36
N LEU A 9 -3.48 28.84 -43.85
CA LEU A 9 -3.01 30.10 -43.26
C LEU A 9 -4.10 31.17 -43.26
N THR A 10 -4.86 31.32 -44.35
CA THR A 10 -5.97 32.28 -44.39
C THR A 10 -7.13 31.88 -43.48
N THR A 11 -7.44 30.59 -43.34
CA THR A 11 -8.44 30.11 -42.36
C THR A 11 -7.99 30.41 -40.93
N PHE A 12 -6.71 30.20 -40.61
CA PHE A 12 -6.13 30.55 -39.30
C PHE A 12 -6.16 32.06 -39.03
N VAL A 13 -5.84 32.90 -40.01
CA VAL A 13 -5.89 34.36 -39.86
C VAL A 13 -7.33 34.85 -39.69
N ASN A 14 -8.30 34.25 -40.40
CA ASN A 14 -9.72 34.58 -40.28
C ASN A 14 -10.33 34.14 -38.94
N MET A 15 -9.70 33.23 -38.18
CA MET A 15 -10.11 32.91 -36.81
C MET A 15 -9.85 34.06 -35.82
N PHE A 16 -9.05 35.06 -36.21
CA PHE A 16 -8.72 36.25 -35.40
C PHE A 16 -9.32 37.53 -35.97
N ASP A 17 -10.56 37.45 -36.46
CA ASP A 17 -11.32 38.65 -36.82
C ASP A 17 -11.53 39.55 -35.59
N THR A 18 -11.65 40.86 -35.81
CA THR A 18 -11.87 41.88 -34.77
C THR A 18 -13.01 41.54 -33.82
N GLY A 19 -14.09 40.92 -34.31
CA GLY A 19 -15.21 40.44 -33.49
C GLY A 19 -14.84 39.26 -32.57
N THR A 20 -14.03 38.31 -33.07
CA THR A 20 -13.53 37.19 -32.26
C THR A 20 -12.54 37.65 -31.19
N LEU A 21 -11.67 38.60 -31.52
CA LEU A 21 -10.74 39.21 -30.56
C LEU A 21 -11.48 39.95 -29.44
N ALA A 22 -12.54 40.70 -29.77
CA ALA A 22 -13.39 41.35 -28.78
C ALA A 22 -14.08 40.33 -27.86
N LEU A 23 -14.64 39.25 -28.43
CA LEU A 23 -15.27 38.17 -27.66
C LEU A 23 -14.26 37.42 -26.77
N LEU A 24 -13.04 37.19 -27.26
CA LEU A 24 -11.95 36.60 -26.46
C LEU A 24 -11.60 37.47 -25.27
N LEU A 25 -11.42 38.78 -25.47
CA LEU A 25 -11.11 39.73 -24.40
C LEU A 25 -12.23 39.79 -23.35
N VAL A 26 -13.50 39.85 -23.79
CA VAL A 26 -14.65 39.83 -22.88
C VAL A 26 -14.71 38.52 -22.09
N SER A 27 -14.50 37.38 -22.76
CA SER A 27 -14.54 36.07 -22.11
C SER A 27 -13.40 35.89 -21.10
N LEU A 28 -12.19 36.37 -21.41
CA LEU A 28 -11.06 36.39 -20.48
C LEU A 28 -11.33 37.29 -19.28
N LEU A 29 -11.96 38.45 -19.49
CA LEU A 29 -12.36 39.36 -18.42
C LEU A 29 -13.41 38.70 -17.51
N VAL A 30 -14.39 37.99 -18.08
CA VAL A 30 -15.38 37.22 -17.32
C VAL A 30 -14.71 36.11 -16.50
N LEU A 31 -13.80 35.32 -17.08
CA LEU A 31 -13.07 34.28 -16.34
C LEU A 31 -12.24 34.88 -15.20
N TRP A 32 -11.56 35.99 -15.45
CA TRP A 32 -10.81 36.72 -14.43
C TRP A 32 -11.73 37.23 -13.31
N LEU A 33 -12.90 37.78 -13.65
CA LEU A 33 -13.87 38.29 -12.68
C LEU A 33 -14.46 37.16 -11.82
N ILE A 34 -14.80 36.01 -12.43
CA ILE A 34 -15.28 34.83 -11.70
C ILE A 34 -14.18 34.33 -10.77
N ASN A 35 -12.94 34.21 -11.23
CA ASN A 35 -11.83 33.79 -10.37
C ASN A 35 -11.59 34.79 -9.23
N TRP A 36 -11.66 36.09 -9.51
CA TRP A 36 -11.58 37.13 -8.48
C TRP A 36 -12.67 36.97 -7.42
N CYS A 37 -13.92 36.69 -7.84
CA CYS A 37 -15.03 36.42 -6.94
C CYS A 37 -14.80 35.16 -6.10
N ILE A 38 -14.36 34.05 -6.71
CA ILE A 38 -14.04 32.80 -6.00
C ILE A 38 -12.96 33.06 -4.94
N ARG A 39 -11.87 33.74 -5.29
CA ARG A 39 -10.78 34.05 -4.35
C ARG A 39 -11.26 34.93 -3.20
N ASN A 40 -12.03 35.98 -3.50
CA ASN A 40 -12.58 36.89 -2.49
C ASN A 40 -13.61 36.20 -1.57
N LEU A 41 -14.43 35.30 -2.12
CA LEU A 41 -15.36 34.50 -1.33
C LEU A 41 -14.62 33.49 -0.44
N THR A 42 -13.60 32.83 -0.98
CA THR A 42 -12.76 31.88 -0.25
C THR A 42 -12.05 32.58 0.91
N THR A 43 -11.49 33.78 0.71
CA THR A 43 -10.83 34.55 1.80
C THR A 43 -11.82 35.01 2.87
N ARG A 44 -13.04 35.43 2.50
CA ARG A 44 -14.11 35.76 3.46
C ARG A 44 -14.60 34.56 4.25
N LEU A 45 -14.68 33.38 3.62
CA LEU A 45 -15.05 32.13 4.31
C LEU A 45 -13.94 31.68 5.27
N MET A 46 -12.67 31.86 4.89
CA MET A 46 -11.53 31.55 5.76
C MET A 46 -11.51 32.38 7.04
N THR A 47 -11.89 33.67 6.98
CA THR A 47 -11.95 34.53 8.18
C THR A 47 -13.15 34.23 9.07
N ARG A 48 -14.26 33.72 8.51
CA ARG A 48 -15.46 33.29 9.25
C ARG A 48 -15.30 31.92 9.90
N PHE A 49 -14.52 31.01 9.31
CA PHE A 49 -14.32 29.64 9.80
C PHE A 49 -12.83 29.25 9.87
N PRO A 50 -12.09 29.73 10.89
CA PRO A 50 -10.66 29.46 11.04
C PRO A 50 -10.32 27.96 11.13
N ALA A 51 -11.20 27.18 11.77
CA ALA A 51 -11.00 25.74 11.98
C ALA A 51 -11.01 24.91 10.69
N ARG A 52 -11.60 25.41 9.58
CA ARG A 52 -11.65 24.72 8.28
C ARG A 52 -10.82 25.42 7.20
N ARG A 53 -9.93 26.35 7.60
CA ARG A 53 -9.14 27.17 6.69
C ARG A 53 -8.42 26.36 5.62
N PHE A 54 -7.81 25.24 6.00
CA PHE A 54 -7.07 24.38 5.07
C PHE A 54 -7.98 23.78 3.98
N THR A 55 -9.11 23.18 4.36
CA THR A 55 -10.09 22.61 3.41
C THR A 55 -10.69 23.69 2.50
N ILE A 56 -11.01 24.87 3.05
CA ILE A 56 -11.56 26.00 2.28
C ILE A 56 -10.53 26.49 1.24
N MET A 57 -9.26 26.59 1.62
CA MET A 57 -8.19 27.00 0.70
C MET A 57 -7.97 25.97 -0.42
N GLN A 58 -7.97 24.68 -0.08
CA GLN A 58 -7.88 23.60 -1.07
C GLN A 58 -9.05 23.64 -2.05
N LEU A 59 -10.28 23.80 -1.54
CA LEU A 59 -11.48 23.87 -2.37
C LEU A 59 -11.47 25.08 -3.31
N GLY A 60 -11.12 26.27 -2.80
CA GLY A 60 -11.02 27.48 -3.63
C GLY A 60 -9.96 27.36 -4.72
N THR A 61 -8.82 26.71 -4.41
CA THR A 61 -7.76 26.44 -5.40
C THR A 61 -8.23 25.45 -6.46
N LEU A 62 -8.91 24.37 -6.06
CA LEU A 62 -9.50 23.38 -6.99
C LEU A 62 -10.57 23.99 -7.89
N LEU A 63 -11.45 24.83 -7.34
CA LEU A 63 -12.47 25.54 -8.12
C LEU A 63 -11.84 26.48 -9.14
N SER A 64 -10.82 27.24 -8.74
CA SER A 64 -10.09 28.14 -9.63
C SER A 64 -9.38 27.37 -10.75
N PHE A 65 -8.71 26.26 -10.41
CA PHE A 65 -8.06 25.40 -11.39
C PHE A 65 -9.07 24.79 -12.38
N THR A 66 -10.19 24.28 -11.88
CA THR A 66 -11.27 23.72 -12.70
C THR A 66 -11.87 24.80 -13.62
N LEU A 67 -12.09 26.00 -13.10
CA LEU A 67 -12.59 27.13 -13.89
C LEU A 67 -11.64 27.46 -15.05
N TYR A 68 -10.33 27.49 -14.81
CA TYR A 68 -9.38 27.79 -15.88
C TYR A 68 -9.29 26.69 -16.94
N ILE A 69 -9.30 25.42 -16.53
CA ILE A 69 -9.28 24.29 -17.46
C ILE A 69 -10.58 24.24 -18.28
N VAL A 70 -11.74 24.19 -17.62
CA VAL A 70 -13.04 24.07 -18.28
C VAL A 70 -13.39 25.35 -19.03
N GLY A 71 -13.25 26.50 -18.39
CA GLY A 71 -13.55 27.80 -18.97
C GLY A 71 -12.60 28.18 -20.11
N GLY A 72 -11.30 27.87 -19.99
CA GLY A 72 -10.34 28.05 -21.08
C GLY A 72 -10.65 27.15 -22.27
N THR A 73 -10.98 25.88 -22.02
CA THR A 73 -11.39 24.94 -23.08
C THR A 73 -12.68 25.40 -23.76
N ALA A 74 -13.69 25.82 -22.99
CA ALA A 74 -14.96 26.33 -23.52
C ALA A 74 -14.77 27.60 -24.36
N LEU A 75 -13.85 28.47 -23.97
CA LEU A 75 -13.49 29.68 -24.71
C LEU A 75 -12.81 29.34 -26.04
N VAL A 76 -11.86 28.41 -26.04
CA VAL A 76 -11.19 27.95 -27.28
C VAL A 76 -12.20 27.32 -28.24
N VAL A 77 -13.07 26.43 -27.74
CA VAL A 77 -14.06 25.75 -28.60
C VAL A 77 -15.16 26.71 -29.07
N GLY A 78 -15.67 27.57 -28.18
CA GLY A 78 -16.81 28.43 -28.45
C GLY A 78 -16.50 29.67 -29.29
N VAL A 79 -15.32 30.29 -29.07
CA VAL A 79 -14.94 31.55 -29.72
C VAL A 79 -14.07 31.33 -30.94
N LEU A 80 -13.00 30.53 -30.81
CA LEU A 80 -12.08 30.27 -31.93
C LEU A 80 -12.65 29.27 -32.94
N LYS A 81 -13.58 28.40 -32.52
CA LYS A 81 -14.24 27.39 -33.37
C LYS A 81 -13.25 26.64 -34.29
N PRO A 82 -12.20 26.02 -33.72
CA PRO A 82 -11.21 25.31 -34.51
C PRO A 82 -11.84 24.14 -35.30
N PRO A 83 -11.19 23.69 -36.39
CA PRO A 83 -11.63 22.54 -37.16
C PRO A 83 -11.84 21.31 -36.28
N GLN A 84 -12.87 20.50 -36.59
CA GLN A 84 -13.18 19.30 -35.80
C GLN A 84 -12.02 18.32 -35.73
N GLU A 85 -11.26 18.16 -36.81
CA GLU A 85 -10.07 17.30 -36.87
C GLU A 85 -9.01 17.70 -35.83
N PHE A 86 -8.80 19.01 -35.64
CA PHE A 86 -7.85 19.53 -34.65
C PHE A 86 -8.33 19.27 -33.21
N LEU A 87 -9.63 19.44 -32.95
CA LEU A 87 -10.22 19.11 -31.65
C LEU A 87 -10.13 17.62 -31.35
N LEU A 88 -10.35 16.75 -32.33
CA LEU A 88 -10.22 15.31 -32.19
C LEU A 88 -8.77 14.90 -31.93
N ALA A 89 -7.81 15.50 -32.65
CA ALA A 89 -6.38 15.22 -32.47
C ALA A 89 -5.88 15.63 -31.07
N ILE A 90 -6.17 16.86 -30.64
CA ILE A 90 -5.77 17.35 -29.31
C ILE A 90 -6.55 16.65 -28.20
N GLY A 91 -7.87 16.53 -28.36
CA GLY A 91 -8.74 15.89 -27.38
C GLY A 91 -8.38 14.42 -27.18
N GLY A 92 -8.13 13.69 -28.28
CA GLY A 92 -7.65 12.31 -28.23
C GLY A 92 -6.30 12.17 -27.54
N SER A 93 -5.33 13.04 -27.88
CA SER A 93 -4.00 13.04 -27.25
C SER A 93 -4.07 13.37 -25.75
N ALA A 94 -4.88 14.37 -25.38
CA ALA A 94 -5.11 14.75 -23.99
C ALA A 94 -5.81 13.64 -23.20
N ALA A 95 -6.79 12.94 -23.80
CA ALA A 95 -7.46 11.81 -23.17
C ALA A 95 -6.50 10.64 -22.91
N VAL A 96 -5.62 10.31 -23.87
CA VAL A 96 -4.58 9.29 -23.69
C VAL A 96 -3.61 9.69 -22.59
N ALA A 97 -3.11 10.93 -22.58
CA ALA A 97 -2.21 11.43 -21.54
C ALA A 97 -2.85 11.37 -20.14
N MET A 98 -4.13 11.78 -20.02
CA MET A 98 -4.88 11.68 -18.77
C MET A 98 -5.07 10.23 -18.33
N GLY A 99 -5.36 9.31 -19.27
CA GLY A 99 -5.47 7.88 -19.00
C GLY A 99 -4.17 7.29 -18.44
N PHE A 100 -3.03 7.65 -19.01
CA PHE A 100 -1.72 7.26 -18.47
C PHE A 100 -1.47 7.84 -17.08
N ALA A 101 -1.82 9.10 -16.84
CA ALA A 101 -1.65 9.73 -15.53
C ALA A 101 -2.53 9.09 -14.44
N LEU A 102 -3.72 8.58 -14.78
CA LEU A 102 -4.65 7.92 -13.86
C LEU A 102 -4.48 6.40 -13.75
N LYS A 103 -3.60 5.81 -14.57
CA LYS A 103 -3.43 4.36 -14.69
C LYS A 103 -3.27 3.68 -13.32
N ASP A 104 -2.38 4.19 -12.48
CA ASP A 104 -2.05 3.57 -11.19
C ASP A 104 -3.19 3.70 -10.17
N ILE A 105 -3.95 4.79 -10.23
CA ILE A 105 -5.13 5.02 -9.40
C ILE A 105 -6.22 4.01 -9.80
N ALA A 106 -6.52 3.91 -11.09
CA ALA A 106 -7.50 2.97 -11.60
C ALA A 106 -7.11 1.52 -11.27
N ALA A 107 -5.84 1.14 -11.47
CA ALA A 107 -5.31 -0.17 -11.12
C ALA A 107 -5.49 -0.48 -9.62
N SER A 108 -5.18 0.49 -8.74
CA SER A 108 -5.35 0.31 -7.28
C SER A 108 -6.81 0.15 -6.87
N LEU A 109 -7.74 0.85 -7.52
CA LEU A 109 -9.17 0.72 -7.25
C LEU A 109 -9.73 -0.64 -7.69
N VAL A 110 -9.40 -1.07 -8.91
CA VAL A 110 -9.80 -2.40 -9.42
C VAL A 110 -9.20 -3.50 -8.56
N SER A 111 -7.92 -3.39 -8.19
CA SER A 111 -7.25 -4.34 -7.30
C SER A 111 -7.92 -4.39 -5.93
N GLY A 112 -8.34 -3.24 -5.39
CA GLY A 112 -9.12 -3.20 -4.15
C GLY A 112 -10.44 -3.97 -4.24
N LEU A 113 -11.19 -3.78 -5.33
CA LEU A 113 -12.43 -4.54 -5.55
C LEU A 113 -12.16 -6.05 -5.62
N ILE A 114 -11.14 -6.47 -6.37
CA ILE A 114 -10.73 -7.88 -6.47
C ILE A 114 -10.38 -8.44 -5.08
N LEU A 115 -9.57 -7.72 -4.29
CA LEU A 115 -9.21 -8.14 -2.94
C LEU A 115 -10.44 -8.30 -2.02
N LEU A 116 -11.46 -7.45 -2.16
CA LEU A 116 -12.70 -7.58 -1.38
C LEU A 116 -13.52 -8.82 -1.76
N PHE A 117 -13.50 -9.22 -3.05
CA PHE A 117 -14.25 -10.38 -3.55
C PHE A 117 -13.49 -11.70 -3.33
N ASP A 118 -12.23 -11.78 -3.75
CA ASP A 118 -11.44 -13.02 -3.70
C ASP A 118 -10.92 -13.32 -2.29
N ARG A 119 -10.76 -12.29 -1.45
CA ARG A 119 -10.27 -12.36 -0.07
C ARG A 119 -9.07 -13.32 0.11
N PRO A 120 -7.96 -13.10 -0.64
CA PRO A 120 -6.77 -13.94 -0.50
C PRO A 120 -6.10 -13.84 0.88
N PHE A 121 -6.45 -12.82 1.66
CA PHE A 121 -6.03 -12.62 3.04
C PHE A 121 -7.10 -11.81 3.78
N HIS A 122 -7.12 -11.94 5.11
CA HIS A 122 -8.12 -11.34 5.99
C HIS A 122 -7.51 -10.27 6.89
N VAL A 123 -8.37 -9.39 7.41
CA VAL A 123 -8.00 -8.52 8.52
C VAL A 123 -7.71 -9.39 9.74
N GLY A 124 -6.57 -9.17 10.39
CA GLY A 124 -6.01 -10.02 11.45
C GLY A 124 -4.92 -10.97 10.96
N ASP A 125 -4.70 -11.11 9.65
CA ASP A 125 -3.67 -12.02 9.15
C ASP A 125 -2.26 -11.49 9.40
N ARG A 126 -1.37 -12.38 9.84
CA ARG A 126 0.08 -12.15 9.88
C ARG A 126 0.65 -12.37 8.49
N VAL A 127 1.14 -11.31 7.87
CA VAL A 127 1.64 -11.35 6.50
C VAL A 127 3.07 -10.83 6.40
N SER A 128 3.83 -11.42 5.46
CA SER A 128 5.09 -10.89 4.99
C SER A 128 4.93 -10.40 3.56
N PHE A 129 5.22 -9.12 3.34
CA PHE A 129 5.11 -8.44 2.06
C PHE A 129 6.31 -7.52 1.87
N ASP A 130 7.09 -7.72 0.79
CA ASP A 130 8.20 -6.82 0.41
C ASP A 130 9.18 -6.51 1.56
N GLY A 131 9.53 -7.54 2.35
CA GLY A 131 10.41 -7.42 3.52
C GLY A 131 9.76 -6.84 4.79
N VAL A 132 8.49 -6.43 4.72
CA VAL A 132 7.71 -5.97 5.87
C VAL A 132 6.91 -7.14 6.44
N TYR A 133 7.03 -7.38 7.75
CA TYR A 133 6.22 -8.34 8.47
C TYR A 133 5.29 -7.64 9.45
N GLY A 134 4.01 -8.01 9.45
CA GLY A 134 3.02 -7.39 10.31
C GLY A 134 1.64 -8.02 10.21
N GLU A 135 0.70 -7.45 10.92
CA GLU A 135 -0.70 -7.83 10.92
C GLU A 135 -1.52 -6.90 10.01
N ILE A 136 -2.42 -7.45 9.20
CA ILE A 136 -3.36 -6.64 8.43
C ILE A 136 -4.40 -6.04 9.37
N ILE A 137 -4.35 -4.73 9.57
CA ILE A 137 -5.33 -4.03 10.42
C ILE A 137 -6.53 -3.49 9.64
N ALA A 138 -6.35 -3.19 8.35
CA ALA A 138 -7.42 -2.65 7.52
C ALA A 138 -7.15 -2.86 6.03
N ILE A 139 -8.21 -3.20 5.31
CA ILE A 139 -8.25 -3.22 3.84
C ILE A 139 -9.23 -2.12 3.40
N THR A 140 -8.71 -1.09 2.74
CA THR A 140 -9.50 0.03 2.19
C THR A 140 -9.61 -0.13 0.67
N LEU A 141 -10.47 0.66 0.02
CA LEU A 141 -10.66 0.63 -1.43
C LEU A 141 -9.37 0.76 -2.27
N ARG A 142 -8.33 1.43 -1.75
CA ARG A 142 -7.08 1.68 -2.48
C ARG A 142 -5.80 1.16 -1.81
N THR A 143 -5.86 0.81 -0.53
CA THR A 143 -4.67 0.45 0.26
C THR A 143 -4.99 -0.61 1.30
N VAL A 144 -4.01 -1.47 1.56
CA VAL A 144 -3.94 -2.32 2.74
C VAL A 144 -3.02 -1.66 3.77
N ARG A 145 -3.37 -1.77 5.05
CA ARG A 145 -2.55 -1.27 6.16
C ARG A 145 -2.06 -2.43 7.00
N LEU A 146 -0.76 -2.48 7.21
CA LEU A 146 -0.08 -3.43 8.08
C LEU A 146 0.38 -2.72 9.36
N GLN A 147 0.24 -3.38 10.50
CA GLN A 147 0.88 -2.99 11.75
C GLN A 147 2.05 -3.93 12.03
N THR A 148 3.26 -3.39 12.04
CA THR A 148 4.47 -4.18 12.34
C THR A 148 4.50 -4.57 13.82
N LEU A 149 5.41 -5.49 14.18
CA LEU A 149 5.66 -5.83 15.58
C LEU A 149 6.14 -4.63 16.43
N ASP A 150 6.76 -3.63 15.79
CA ASP A 150 7.20 -2.38 16.42
C ASP A 150 6.14 -1.27 16.38
N ASP A 151 4.87 -1.63 16.18
CA ASP A 151 3.72 -0.71 16.17
C ASP A 151 3.68 0.34 15.03
N ASN A 152 4.56 0.22 14.03
CA ASN A 152 4.52 1.06 12.84
C ASN A 152 3.37 0.68 11.90
N ILE A 153 2.68 1.70 11.35
CA ILE A 153 1.65 1.52 10.33
C ILE A 153 2.25 1.67 8.93
N VAL A 154 2.31 0.56 8.19
CA VAL A 154 2.77 0.52 6.80
C VAL A 154 1.55 0.51 5.89
N THR A 155 1.47 1.49 4.97
CA THR A 155 0.37 1.62 4.01
C THR A 155 0.84 1.25 2.62
N ILE A 156 0.21 0.26 2.01
CA ILE A 156 0.62 -0.31 0.73
C ILE A 156 -0.56 -0.23 -0.25
N PRO A 157 -0.35 0.22 -1.51
CA PRO A 157 -1.39 0.23 -2.53
C PRO A 157 -1.92 -1.19 -2.83
N ASN A 158 -3.23 -1.32 -3.05
CA ASN A 158 -3.86 -2.62 -3.35
C ASN A 158 -3.32 -3.25 -4.64
N SER A 159 -2.91 -2.42 -5.62
CA SER A 159 -2.31 -2.90 -6.87
C SER A 159 -1.08 -3.77 -6.63
N ARG A 160 -0.21 -3.38 -5.69
CA ARG A 160 0.98 -4.16 -5.33
C ARG A 160 0.64 -5.49 -4.66
N PHE A 161 -0.42 -5.53 -3.85
CA PHE A 161 -0.86 -6.75 -3.17
C PHE A 161 -1.41 -7.82 -4.12
N ILE A 162 -1.92 -7.43 -5.28
CA ILE A 162 -2.40 -8.35 -6.32
C ILE A 162 -1.25 -8.81 -7.23
N THR A 163 -0.28 -7.93 -7.51
CA THR A 163 0.81 -8.25 -8.45
C THR A 163 1.98 -8.97 -7.80
N ASP A 164 2.30 -8.65 -6.55
CA ASP A 164 3.50 -9.12 -5.87
C ASP A 164 3.19 -10.32 -4.98
N VAL A 165 4.22 -11.11 -4.64
CA VAL A 165 4.06 -12.29 -3.79
C VAL A 165 3.79 -11.89 -2.34
N VAL A 166 2.77 -12.51 -1.74
CA VAL A 166 2.38 -12.30 -0.34
C VAL A 166 2.38 -13.63 0.39
N ALA A 167 3.05 -13.70 1.54
CA ALA A 167 2.99 -14.87 2.42
C ALA A 167 2.06 -14.55 3.61
N SER A 168 1.01 -15.35 3.82
CA SER A 168 0.13 -15.29 5.00
C SER A 168 0.39 -16.49 5.91
N GLY A 169 0.55 -16.24 7.21
CA GLY A 169 0.86 -17.27 8.21
C GLY A 169 -0.35 -18.04 8.72
N ASN A 170 -1.54 -17.45 8.64
CA ASN A 170 -2.76 -17.95 9.29
C ASN A 170 -3.99 -17.99 8.36
N LEU A 171 -4.01 -17.20 7.27
CA LEU A 171 -5.08 -17.21 6.26
C LEU A 171 -6.51 -17.18 6.87
N GLY A 172 -6.76 -16.23 7.77
CA GLY A 172 -8.02 -16.06 8.48
C GLY A 172 -8.22 -16.97 9.69
N ALA A 173 -7.32 -17.92 9.95
CA ALA A 173 -7.34 -18.72 11.17
C ALA A 173 -6.83 -17.90 12.36
N MET A 174 -7.35 -18.21 13.55
CA MET A 174 -6.81 -17.65 14.80
C MET A 174 -5.42 -18.21 15.11
N ASP A 175 -5.18 -19.47 14.74
CA ASP A 175 -3.93 -20.15 15.03
C ASP A 175 -2.90 -19.98 13.90
N MET A 176 -1.62 -19.96 14.29
CA MET A 176 -0.50 -19.79 13.35
C MET A 176 0.69 -20.64 13.79
N MET A 177 1.44 -21.18 12.82
CA MET A 177 2.68 -21.87 13.12
C MET A 177 3.76 -20.86 13.52
N VAL A 178 4.39 -21.10 14.67
CA VAL A 178 5.59 -20.41 15.12
C VAL A 178 6.76 -21.39 15.07
N VAL A 179 7.84 -20.94 14.46
CA VAL A 179 9.08 -21.69 14.33
C VAL A 179 10.11 -21.11 15.28
N THR A 180 10.63 -21.94 16.17
CA THR A 180 11.67 -21.56 17.14
C THR A 180 12.87 -22.48 16.96
N ASP A 181 14.01 -21.90 16.58
CA ASP A 181 15.25 -22.64 16.33
C ASP A 181 16.10 -22.68 17.61
N PHE A 182 16.46 -23.89 18.03
CA PHE A 182 17.44 -24.12 19.08
C PHE A 182 18.71 -24.70 18.46
N HIS A 183 19.86 -24.19 18.89
CA HIS A 183 21.16 -24.71 18.45
C HIS A 183 21.78 -25.53 19.58
N LEU A 184 22.29 -26.71 19.24
CA LEU A 184 22.89 -27.70 20.13
C LEU A 184 24.32 -28.03 19.64
N ALA A 185 25.18 -28.49 20.55
CA ALA A 185 26.48 -29.04 20.18
C ALA A 185 26.34 -30.37 19.41
N LEU A 186 27.39 -30.80 18.70
CA LEU A 186 27.36 -32.04 17.91
C LEU A 186 27.26 -33.31 18.77
N ASP A 187 27.78 -33.25 19.99
CA ASP A 187 27.79 -34.30 20.99
C ASP A 187 26.60 -34.20 21.98
N ALA A 188 25.70 -33.24 21.78
CA ALA A 188 24.50 -33.11 22.60
C ALA A 188 23.52 -34.26 22.36
N ASP A 189 22.84 -34.71 23.43
CA ASP A 189 21.73 -35.66 23.30
C ASP A 189 20.52 -34.97 22.65
N ILE A 190 20.36 -35.20 21.34
CA ILE A 190 19.30 -34.62 20.52
C ILE A 190 17.93 -35.10 20.99
N GLN A 191 17.80 -36.36 21.39
CA GLN A 191 16.53 -36.94 21.84
C GLN A 191 16.09 -36.27 23.14
N GLN A 192 17.01 -36.12 24.09
CA GLN A 192 16.75 -35.41 25.33
C GLN A 192 16.36 -33.94 25.08
N ALA A 193 17.05 -33.26 24.15
CA ALA A 193 16.74 -31.89 23.79
C ALA A 193 15.34 -31.74 23.16
N GLU A 194 14.97 -32.67 22.28
CA GLU A 194 13.63 -32.73 21.68
C GLU A 194 12.56 -32.95 22.75
N ASP A 195 12.75 -33.91 23.65
CA ASP A 195 11.79 -34.24 24.71
C ASP A 195 11.55 -33.05 25.65
N ILE A 196 12.62 -32.34 26.04
CA ILE A 196 12.52 -31.12 26.84
C ILE A 196 11.75 -30.04 26.08
N ALA A 197 12.11 -29.77 24.82
CA ALA A 197 11.43 -28.76 24.01
C ALA A 197 9.95 -29.09 23.83
N ARG A 198 9.63 -30.36 23.56
CA ARG A 198 8.25 -30.86 23.45
C ARG A 198 7.48 -30.64 24.74
N GLN A 199 8.04 -31.00 25.89
CA GLN A 199 7.40 -30.80 27.20
C GLN A 199 7.12 -29.31 27.48
N VAL A 200 8.06 -28.43 27.17
CA VAL A 200 7.89 -26.98 27.33
C VAL A 200 6.78 -26.45 26.42
N ILE A 201 6.77 -26.86 25.14
CA ILE A 201 5.76 -26.43 24.16
C ILE A 201 4.36 -26.87 24.61
N VAL A 202 4.16 -28.15 24.94
CA VAL A 202 2.82 -28.66 25.28
C VAL A 202 2.26 -28.11 26.59
N THR A 203 3.14 -27.62 27.48
CA THR A 203 2.75 -26.97 28.75
C THR A 203 2.64 -25.46 28.63
N SER A 204 2.96 -24.86 27.47
CA SER A 204 2.79 -23.43 27.27
C SER A 204 1.32 -23.05 27.19
N ARG A 205 0.92 -22.01 27.92
CA ARG A 205 -0.46 -21.48 27.88
C ARG A 205 -0.88 -20.96 26.50
N TYR A 206 0.08 -20.65 25.63
CA TYR A 206 -0.18 -20.09 24.31
C TYR A 206 -0.28 -21.16 23.21
N ALA A 207 0.10 -22.40 23.50
CA ALA A 207 0.16 -23.48 22.52
C ALA A 207 -1.23 -23.95 22.08
N TYR A 208 -1.41 -24.12 20.76
CA TYR A 208 -2.58 -24.75 20.18
C TYR A 208 -2.33 -26.25 19.95
N LEU A 209 -2.75 -27.06 20.91
CA LEU A 209 -2.43 -28.49 20.97
C LEU A 209 -3.26 -29.37 20.02
N LYS A 210 -4.25 -28.82 19.31
CA LYS A 210 -5.00 -29.58 18.30
C LYS A 210 -4.19 -29.85 17.04
N LYS A 211 -3.12 -29.09 16.81
CA LYS A 211 -2.16 -29.30 15.72
C LYS A 211 -0.86 -29.90 16.26
N PRO A 212 -0.15 -30.71 15.46
CA PRO A 212 1.03 -31.42 15.93
C PRO A 212 2.19 -30.48 16.21
N VAL A 213 2.98 -30.81 17.24
CA VAL A 213 4.31 -30.24 17.47
C VAL A 213 5.32 -31.11 16.72
N THR A 214 6.01 -30.52 15.75
CA THR A 214 6.98 -31.21 14.90
C THR A 214 8.36 -30.61 15.09
N PHE A 215 9.38 -31.45 14.97
CA PHE A 215 10.77 -31.05 15.04
C PHE A 215 11.45 -31.39 13.71
N ALA A 216 12.27 -30.47 13.22
CA ALA A 216 13.18 -30.73 12.13
C ALA A 216 14.60 -30.55 12.65
N ILE A 217 15.44 -31.56 12.45
CA ILE A 217 16.82 -31.58 12.92
C ILE A 217 17.70 -31.52 11.68
N GLU A 218 18.57 -30.53 11.62
CA GLU A 218 19.54 -30.36 10.54
C GLU A 218 20.89 -29.93 11.12
N GLU A 219 21.98 -30.42 10.55
CA GLU A 219 23.30 -29.89 10.87
C GLU A 219 23.52 -28.60 10.08
N VAL A 220 23.99 -27.56 10.77
CA VAL A 220 24.23 -26.23 10.19
C VAL A 220 25.59 -25.70 10.60
N GLN A 221 26.20 -24.94 9.69
CA GLN A 221 27.38 -24.18 10.00
C GLN A 221 26.98 -22.80 10.54
N ILE A 222 27.43 -22.47 11.75
CA ILE A 222 27.24 -21.15 12.37
C ILE A 222 28.63 -20.56 12.60
N ALA A 223 28.94 -19.51 11.84
CA ALA A 223 30.29 -18.96 11.74
C ALA A 223 31.32 -20.06 11.34
N GLU A 224 32.26 -20.38 12.21
CA GLU A 224 33.33 -21.37 11.95
C GLU A 224 33.10 -22.72 12.66
N ARG A 225 31.88 -22.98 13.15
CA ARG A 225 31.55 -24.21 13.89
C ARG A 225 30.31 -24.90 13.34
N LEU A 226 30.32 -26.22 13.41
CA LEU A 226 29.13 -27.04 13.15
C LEU A 226 28.26 -27.07 14.41
N ALA A 227 26.96 -27.00 14.21
CA ALA A 227 25.96 -27.07 15.26
C ALA A 227 24.73 -27.83 14.74
N ILE A 228 24.02 -28.48 15.66
CA ILE A 228 22.75 -29.12 15.34
C ILE A 228 21.64 -28.08 15.56
N ARG A 229 20.90 -27.75 14.50
CA ARG A 229 19.69 -26.91 14.59
C ARG A 229 18.48 -27.81 14.82
N LEU A 230 17.95 -27.75 16.04
CA LEU A 230 16.66 -28.30 16.41
C LEU A 230 15.58 -27.23 16.15
N ARG A 231 14.90 -27.33 15.01
CA ARG A 231 13.81 -26.45 14.61
C ARG A 231 12.49 -26.95 15.17
N ALA A 232 12.00 -26.32 16.22
CA ALA A 232 10.71 -26.63 16.83
C ALA A 232 9.58 -25.87 16.12
N LYS A 233 8.61 -26.61 15.57
CA LYS A 233 7.42 -26.06 14.90
C LYS A 233 6.18 -26.39 15.71
N ALA A 234 5.50 -25.35 16.17
CA ALA A 234 4.29 -25.48 16.98
C ALA A 234 3.29 -24.38 16.62
N TYR A 235 2.02 -24.59 16.93
CA TYR A 235 0.97 -23.62 16.64
C TYR A 235 0.60 -22.84 17.89
N VAL A 236 0.30 -21.55 17.75
CA VAL A 236 -0.26 -20.70 18.82
C VAL A 236 -1.77 -20.64 18.75
N LEU A 237 -2.45 -20.44 19.89
CA LEU A 237 -3.91 -20.30 19.96
C LEU A 237 -4.44 -19.08 19.22
N ASP A 238 -3.66 -18.01 19.23
CA ASP A 238 -3.98 -16.71 18.65
C ASP A 238 -2.69 -16.13 18.04
N VAL A 239 -2.78 -15.54 16.85
CA VAL A 239 -1.66 -14.92 16.14
C VAL A 239 -0.98 -13.79 16.92
N THR A 240 -1.69 -13.16 17.86
CA THR A 240 -1.13 -12.15 18.78
C THR A 240 -0.15 -12.75 19.79
N TYR A 241 -0.26 -14.05 20.07
CA TYR A 241 0.64 -14.75 20.99
C TYR A 241 1.94 -15.23 20.36
N GLU A 242 2.21 -14.93 19.09
CA GLU A 242 3.45 -15.33 18.40
C GLU A 242 4.72 -15.04 19.23
N LYS A 243 4.95 -13.77 19.60
CA LYS A 243 6.14 -13.35 20.36
C LYS A 243 6.12 -13.77 21.83
N PRO A 244 5.00 -13.67 22.56
CA PRO A 244 4.88 -14.24 23.90
C PRO A 244 5.22 -15.74 23.96
N PHE A 245 4.72 -16.53 23.00
CA PHE A 245 4.98 -17.95 22.90
C PHE A 245 6.44 -18.27 22.58
N GLN A 246 7.02 -17.57 21.59
CA GLN A 246 8.43 -17.71 21.24
C GLN A 246 9.33 -17.41 22.44
N SER A 247 9.02 -16.35 23.20
CA SER A 247 9.77 -15.96 24.39
C SER A 247 9.65 -16.99 25.52
N ASP A 248 8.43 -17.44 25.81
CA ASP A 248 8.14 -18.44 26.84
C ASP A 248 8.89 -19.76 26.60
N ILE A 249 8.81 -20.27 25.37
CA ILE A 249 9.51 -21.50 24.99
C ILE A 249 11.03 -21.31 25.03
N THR A 250 11.53 -20.20 24.48
CA THR A 250 12.98 -19.95 24.44
C THR A 250 13.58 -19.90 25.84
N VAL A 251 12.92 -19.21 26.78
CA VAL A 251 13.39 -19.08 28.17
C VAL A 251 13.32 -20.42 28.91
N ARG A 252 12.17 -21.09 28.89
CA ARG A 252 11.97 -22.34 29.65
C ARG A 252 12.80 -23.50 29.11
N THR A 253 12.89 -23.65 27.78
CA THR A 253 13.73 -24.67 27.16
C THR A 253 15.21 -24.43 27.45
N SER A 254 15.68 -23.17 27.36
CA SER A 254 17.08 -22.86 27.66
C SER A 254 17.46 -23.10 29.12
N ALA A 255 16.55 -22.83 30.07
CA ALA A 255 16.75 -23.14 31.48
C ALA A 255 16.88 -24.66 31.70
N LEU A 256 15.96 -25.45 31.14
CA LEU A 256 15.97 -26.91 31.27
C LEU A 256 17.16 -27.57 30.56
N PHE A 257 17.60 -27.03 29.41
CA PHE A 257 18.83 -27.50 28.77
C PHE A 257 20.04 -27.36 29.68
N ARG A 258 20.17 -26.21 30.36
CA ARG A 258 21.26 -26.00 31.32
C ARG A 258 21.15 -26.92 32.53
N GLU A 259 19.94 -27.12 33.07
CA GLU A 259 19.70 -28.00 34.24
C GLU A 259 19.98 -29.47 33.94
N ARG A 260 19.68 -29.93 32.71
CA ARG A 260 19.84 -31.33 32.30
C ARG A 260 21.14 -31.60 31.53
N GLY A 261 22.02 -30.60 31.40
CA GLY A 261 23.33 -30.77 30.76
C GLY A 261 23.30 -30.88 29.24
N VAL A 262 22.25 -30.38 28.57
CA VAL A 262 22.18 -30.33 27.10
C VAL A 262 23.14 -29.24 26.60
N LEU A 263 24.19 -29.66 25.90
CA LEU A 263 25.27 -28.79 25.43
C LEU A 263 24.83 -27.84 24.32
N ARG A 264 25.22 -26.57 24.45
CA ARG A 264 25.04 -25.52 23.42
C ARG A 264 26.31 -25.38 22.58
N PRO A 265 26.22 -24.89 21.34
CA PRO A 265 27.39 -24.68 20.50
C PRO A 265 28.43 -23.79 21.20
N GLY A 266 29.63 -24.33 21.43
CA GLY A 266 30.75 -23.63 22.03
C GLY A 266 30.89 -23.69 23.54
N GLN A 267 30.07 -24.50 24.22
CA GLN A 267 30.35 -24.99 25.57
C GLN A 267 31.17 -26.27 25.53
#